data_AF-A3ZTM8-F1
#
_entry.id   AF-A3ZTM8-F1
#
_cell.length_a   1.000
_cell.length_b   1.000
_cell.length_c   1.000
_cell.angle_alpha   90.00
_cell.angle_beta   90.00
_cell.angle_gamma   90.00
#
_symmetry.space_group_name_H-M   'P 1'
#
loop_
_entity.id
_entity.type
_entity.pdbx_description
1 polymer ?
#
loop_
_entity_poly.entity_id
_entity_poly.type
_entity_poly.pdbx_seq_one_letter_code
_entity_poly.pdbx_strand_id
1 'polypeptide(L)'
;MVDALYGSEMDESDPYGLRVRILFFAGRMPDSLIPIGDDGGAGQICLGIKGNEMGAVFYWDQANEPLDEDDYEEDFGVPRPPEIMFQNVYQIAESFDDFLGRLEIMEA
;
A
#
# COMPACT_ATOMS: atom_id res chain seq x y z
N MET A 1 8.64 16.92 -1.16
CA MET A 1 9.02 15.51 -1.34
C MET A 1 8.77 15.18 -2.80
N VAL A 2 9.51 14.24 -3.38
CA VAL A 2 9.26 13.84 -4.77
C VAL A 2 8.59 12.49 -4.71
N ASP A 3 7.37 12.42 -5.23
CA ASP A 3 6.55 11.21 -5.33
C ASP A 3 7.32 10.22 -6.21
N ALA A 4 7.53 9.00 -5.72
CA ALA A 4 8.42 8.05 -6.36
C ALA A 4 7.85 6.65 -6.41
N LEU A 5 8.07 5.96 -7.53
CA LEU A 5 8.03 4.51 -7.57
C LEU A 5 9.24 3.94 -6.82
N TYR A 6 9.03 2.84 -6.10
CA TYR A 6 10.08 2.16 -5.36
C TYR A 6 10.91 1.26 -6.27
N GLY A 7 12.23 1.32 -6.08
CA GLY A 7 13.22 0.68 -6.92
C GLY A 7 14.14 -0.26 -6.15
N SER A 8 15.32 -0.53 -6.70
CA SER A 8 16.36 -1.25 -5.97
C SER A 8 16.86 -0.43 -4.79
N GLU A 9 16.98 -1.02 -3.61
CA GLU A 9 17.63 -0.37 -2.48
C GLU A 9 19.12 -0.12 -2.76
N MET A 10 19.63 1.09 -2.44
CA MET A 10 21.08 1.32 -2.38
C MET A 10 21.70 0.72 -1.12
N ASP A 11 20.96 0.78 0.00
CA ASP A 11 21.29 0.18 1.28
C ASP A 11 20.02 -0.10 2.11
N GLU A 12 20.17 -0.71 3.28
CA GLU A 12 19.05 -1.12 4.15
C GLU A 12 18.21 0.05 4.71
N SER A 13 18.69 1.29 4.57
CA SER A 13 18.01 2.50 5.01
C SER A 13 17.41 3.31 3.87
N ASP A 14 17.56 2.87 2.62
CA ASP A 14 17.07 3.59 1.44
C ASP A 14 15.53 3.70 1.46
N PRO A 15 14.97 4.90 1.66
CA PRO A 15 13.54 5.09 1.73
C PRO A 15 12.84 4.93 0.37
N TYR A 16 13.56 4.66 -0.72
CA TYR A 16 12.96 4.33 -2.02
C TYR A 16 13.22 2.89 -2.43
N GLY A 17 13.86 2.09 -1.57
CA GLY A 17 14.05 0.66 -1.78
C GLY A 17 12.75 -0.13 -1.63
N LEU A 18 12.38 -0.88 -2.66
CA LEU A 18 11.16 -1.70 -2.66
C LEU A 18 11.14 -2.68 -1.48
N ARG A 19 12.25 -3.36 -1.20
CA ARG A 19 12.33 -4.30 -0.07
C ARG A 19 12.20 -3.58 1.28
N VAL A 20 12.85 -2.42 1.42
CA VAL A 20 12.76 -1.60 2.63
C VAL A 20 11.31 -1.21 2.89
N ARG A 21 10.57 -0.82 1.85
CA ARG A 21 9.15 -0.45 1.95
C ARG A 21 8.23 -1.63 2.23
N ILE A 22 8.43 -2.77 1.58
CA ILE A 22 7.68 -4.00 1.89
C ILE A 22 7.83 -4.38 3.37
N LEU A 23 9.05 -4.29 3.92
CA LEU A 23 9.29 -4.60 5.32
C LEU A 23 8.70 -3.55 6.27
N PHE A 24 8.81 -2.26 5.91
CA PHE A 24 8.27 -1.16 6.72
C PHE A 24 6.74 -1.21 6.88
N PHE A 25 6.02 -1.66 5.84
CA PHE A 25 4.56 -1.76 5.85
C PHE A 25 4.03 -3.16 6.19
N ALA A 26 4.92 -4.11 6.53
CA ALA A 26 4.51 -5.44 6.95
C ALA A 26 3.60 -5.36 8.18
N GLY A 27 2.44 -6.04 8.15
CA GLY A 27 1.44 -6.00 9.23
C GLY A 27 0.52 -4.78 9.23
N ARG A 28 0.76 -3.80 8.35
CA ARG A 28 -0.08 -2.59 8.16
C ARG A 28 -0.93 -2.64 6.88
N MET A 29 -0.49 -3.42 5.89
CA MET A 29 -1.21 -3.66 4.65
C MET A 29 -1.68 -5.12 4.54
N PRO A 30 -2.77 -5.41 3.80
CA PRO A 30 -3.14 -6.77 3.48
C PRO A 30 -1.96 -7.52 2.87
N ASP A 31 -1.80 -8.79 3.26
CA ASP A 31 -0.68 -9.62 2.83
C ASP A 31 -0.67 -9.91 1.31
N SER A 32 -1.76 -9.59 0.62
CA SER A 32 -1.90 -9.67 -0.83
C SER A 32 -1.38 -8.46 -1.58
N LEU A 33 -1.04 -7.37 -0.88
CA LEU A 33 -0.56 -6.12 -1.46
C LEU A 33 0.91 -5.87 -1.12
N ILE A 34 1.64 -5.25 -2.04
CA ILE A 34 2.94 -4.63 -1.77
C ILE A 34 2.92 -3.17 -2.20
N PRO A 35 3.58 -2.27 -1.45
CA PRO A 35 3.73 -0.88 -1.88
C PRO A 35 4.75 -0.79 -3.01
N ILE A 36 4.42 -0.03 -4.06
CA ILE A 36 5.27 0.19 -5.25
C ILE A 36 5.58 1.66 -5.49
N GLY A 37 4.99 2.59 -4.72
CA GLY A 37 5.33 4.01 -4.69
C GLY A 37 4.52 4.79 -3.66
N ASP A 38 4.85 6.08 -3.46
CA ASP A 38 4.08 7.01 -2.61
C ASP A 38 3.44 8.17 -3.39
N ASP A 39 2.56 8.89 -2.70
CA ASP A 39 1.89 10.11 -3.16
C ASP A 39 2.59 11.40 -2.70
N GLY A 40 3.84 11.33 -2.24
CA GLY A 40 4.57 12.46 -1.66
C GLY A 40 4.16 12.83 -0.23
N GLY A 41 3.12 12.19 0.30
CA GLY A 41 2.65 12.28 1.66
C GLY A 41 2.86 10.94 2.39
N ALA A 42 1.79 10.46 3.02
CA ALA A 42 1.78 9.19 3.74
C ALA A 42 1.01 8.09 3.01
N GLY A 43 0.39 8.40 1.85
CA GLY A 43 -0.35 7.43 1.06
C GLY A 43 0.59 6.58 0.20
N GLN A 44 0.13 5.40 -0.20
CA GLN A 44 0.91 4.42 -0.95
C GLN A 44 0.15 3.94 -2.17
N ILE A 45 0.84 3.78 -3.30
CA ILE A 45 0.36 3.03 -4.45
C ILE A 45 0.82 1.59 -4.25
N CYS A 46 -0.12 0.65 -4.27
CA CYS A 46 0.12 -0.76 -3.99
C CYS A 46 -0.27 -1.65 -5.18
N LEU A 47 0.50 -2.73 -5.39
CA LEU A 47 0.20 -3.76 -6.37
C LEU A 47 -0.30 -5.02 -5.67
N GLY A 48 -1.42 -5.58 -6.14
CA GLY A 48 -1.87 -6.90 -5.70
C GLY A 48 -1.03 -8.01 -6.33
N ILE A 49 -0.42 -8.85 -5.48
CA ILE A 49 0.53 -9.89 -5.90
C ILE A 49 0.03 -11.32 -5.72
N LYS A 50 -1.10 -11.51 -5.04
CA LYS A 50 -1.72 -12.83 -4.82
C LYS A 50 -3.21 -12.69 -4.50
N GLY A 51 -3.91 -13.83 -4.45
CA GLY A 51 -5.32 -13.85 -4.06
C GLY A 51 -6.23 -13.17 -5.07
N ASN A 52 -7.33 -12.60 -4.58
CA ASN A 52 -8.34 -11.93 -5.41
C ASN A 52 -7.84 -10.57 -5.94
N GLU A 53 -6.83 -9.98 -5.29
CA GLU A 53 -6.28 -8.68 -5.63
C GLU A 53 -5.21 -8.77 -6.74
N MET A 54 -4.78 -9.98 -7.10
CA MET A 54 -3.65 -10.20 -8.02
C MET A 54 -3.80 -9.40 -9.33
N GLY A 55 -2.81 -8.57 -9.61
CA GLY A 55 -2.72 -7.76 -10.83
C GLY A 55 -3.34 -6.37 -10.73
N ALA A 56 -4.30 -6.15 -9.83
CA ALA A 56 -4.93 -4.85 -9.62
C ALA A 56 -4.02 -3.88 -8.85
N VAL A 57 -4.28 -2.58 -9.01
CA VAL A 57 -3.53 -1.51 -8.35
C VAL A 57 -4.45 -0.76 -7.39
N PHE A 58 -3.92 -0.46 -6.20
CA PHE A 58 -4.64 0.13 -5.09
C PHE A 58 -3.95 1.38 -4.57
N TYR A 59 -4.71 2.27 -3.97
CA TYR A 59 -4.23 3.34 -3.11
C TYR A 59 -4.49 2.94 -1.65
N TRP A 60 -3.46 2.99 -0.82
CA TRP A 60 -3.56 2.79 0.63
C TRP A 60 -3.42 4.15 1.32
N ASP A 61 -4.42 4.52 2.10
CA ASP A 61 -4.52 5.84 2.75
C ASP A 61 -4.16 5.76 4.23
N GLN A 62 -3.01 6.31 4.62
CA GLN A 62 -2.58 6.29 6.02
C GLN A 62 -3.55 7.04 6.96
N ALA A 63 -4.28 8.05 6.48
CA ALA A 63 -5.16 8.85 7.34
C ALA A 63 -6.33 8.03 7.90
N ASN A 64 -6.67 6.91 7.25
CA ASN A 64 -7.76 6.02 7.64
C ASN A 64 -7.26 4.62 8.05
N GLU A 65 -5.96 4.48 8.36
CA GLU A 65 -5.36 3.22 8.79
C GLU A 65 -6.10 2.63 10.00
N PRO A 66 -6.37 1.30 10.02
CA PRO A 66 -6.96 0.66 11.18
C PRO A 66 -6.01 0.66 12.38
N LEU A 67 -6.56 0.41 13.56
CA LEU A 67 -5.76 0.10 14.74
C LEU A 67 -4.76 -1.01 14.42
N ASP A 68 -3.58 -0.93 15.02
CA ASP A 68 -2.64 -2.03 14.99
C ASP A 68 -3.17 -3.23 15.81
N GLU A 69 -2.44 -4.33 15.78
CA GLU A 69 -2.88 -5.59 16.39
C GLU A 69 -3.06 -5.45 17.91
N ASP A 70 -2.14 -4.76 18.57
CA ASP A 70 -2.11 -4.62 20.03
C ASP A 70 -3.25 -3.70 20.49
N ASP A 71 -3.42 -2.55 19.83
CA ASP A 71 -4.49 -1.59 20.12
C ASP A 71 -5.88 -2.22 19.84
N TYR A 72 -6.02 -3.01 18.78
CA TYR A 72 -7.28 -3.67 18.47
C TYR A 72 -7.63 -4.75 19.51
N GLU A 73 -6.66 -5.55 19.95
CA GLU A 73 -6.89 -6.56 20.98
C GLU A 73 -7.22 -5.90 22.33
N GLU A 74 -6.60 -4.77 22.68
CA GLU A 74 -6.93 -4.01 23.89
C GLU A 74 -8.38 -3.48 23.86
N ASP A 75 -8.80 -2.89 22.74
CA ASP A 75 -10.12 -2.27 22.60
C ASP A 75 -11.26 -3.29 22.46
N PHE A 76 -11.03 -4.41 21.76
CA PHE A 76 -12.08 -5.37 21.39
C PHE A 76 -11.95 -6.75 22.06
N GLY A 77 -10.81 -7.06 22.71
CA GLY A 77 -10.56 -8.32 23.41
C GLY A 77 -10.44 -9.55 22.50
N VAL A 78 -10.23 -9.33 21.20
CA VAL A 78 -10.06 -10.38 20.17
C VAL A 78 -8.99 -9.94 19.16
N PRO A 79 -8.31 -10.88 18.48
CA PRO A 79 -7.38 -10.54 17.41
C PRO A 79 -8.04 -9.75 16.29
N ARG A 80 -7.26 -8.89 15.63
CA ARG A 80 -7.75 -8.04 14.54
C ARG A 80 -8.14 -8.89 13.33
N PRO A 81 -9.38 -8.79 12.84
CA PRO A 81 -9.77 -9.48 11.61
C PRO A 81 -8.96 -8.99 10.40
N PRO A 82 -8.48 -9.89 9.52
CA PRO A 82 -7.66 -9.50 8.37
C PRO A 82 -8.41 -8.60 7.38
N GLU A 83 -9.75 -8.68 7.32
CA GLU A 83 -10.58 -7.87 6.43
C GLU A 83 -10.51 -6.38 6.77
N ILE A 84 -10.24 -6.03 8.03
CA ILE A 84 -10.09 -4.63 8.47
C ILE A 84 -8.89 -3.96 7.81
N MET A 85 -7.87 -4.72 7.41
CA MET A 85 -6.70 -4.18 6.70
C MET A 85 -7.04 -3.59 5.33
N PHE A 86 -8.23 -3.88 4.79
CA PHE A 86 -8.72 -3.29 3.55
C PHE A 86 -9.52 -2.00 3.74
N GLN A 87 -9.80 -1.56 4.97
CA GLN A 87 -10.71 -0.43 5.21
C GLN A 87 -10.21 0.89 4.60
N ASN A 88 -8.90 1.04 4.44
CA ASN A 88 -8.23 2.21 3.87
C ASN A 88 -7.54 1.91 2.53
N VAL A 89 -7.98 0.82 1.87
CA VAL A 89 -7.47 0.38 0.58
C VAL A 89 -8.52 0.63 -0.48
N TYR A 90 -8.17 1.41 -1.50
CA TYR A 90 -9.05 1.78 -2.59
C TYR A 90 -8.47 1.29 -3.91
N GLN A 91 -9.21 0.47 -4.65
CA GLN A 91 -8.77 0.04 -5.98
C GLN A 91 -8.79 1.23 -6.94
N ILE A 92 -7.66 1.50 -7.60
CA ILE A 92 -7.50 2.62 -8.54
C ILE A 92 -7.32 2.17 -9.99
N ALA A 93 -6.96 0.89 -10.22
CA ALA A 93 -6.92 0.27 -11.54
C ALA A 93 -7.18 -1.24 -11.46
N GLU A 94 -7.75 -1.81 -12.53
CA GLU A 94 -8.04 -3.25 -12.61
C GLU A 94 -6.79 -4.07 -12.94
N SER A 95 -5.78 -3.45 -13.54
CA SER A 95 -4.50 -4.06 -13.87
C SER A 95 -3.37 -3.05 -13.84
N PHE A 96 -2.12 -3.53 -13.83
CA PHE A 96 -0.96 -2.64 -13.98
C PHE A 96 -0.94 -1.91 -15.33
N ASP A 97 -1.41 -2.56 -16.41
CA ASP A 97 -1.52 -1.92 -17.73
C ASP A 97 -2.59 -0.83 -17.74
N ASP A 98 -3.74 -1.06 -17.10
CA ASP A 98 -4.79 -0.04 -16.90
C ASP A 98 -4.25 1.15 -16.09
N PHE A 99 -3.48 0.87 -15.03
CA PHE A 99 -2.81 1.90 -14.25
C PHE A 99 -1.88 2.76 -15.11
N LEU A 100 -0.98 2.13 -15.89
CA LEU A 100 -0.08 2.85 -16.80
C LEU A 100 -0.84 3.67 -17.85
N GLY A 101 -1.95 3.13 -18.37
CA GLY A 101 -2.82 3.82 -19.34
C GLY A 101 -3.49 5.08 -18.78
N ARG A 102 -3.62 5.20 -17.45
CA ARG A 102 -4.18 6.37 -16.76
C ARG A 102 -3.14 7.41 -16.34
N LEU A 103 -1.85 7.13 -16.52
CA LEU A 103 -0.78 8.09 -16.22
C LEU A 103 -0.68 9.14 -17.33
N GLU A 104 -1.66 10.05 -17.35
CA GLU A 104 -1.76 11.13 -18.34
C GLU A 104 -1.75 12.51 -17.69
N ILE A 105 -1.33 13.51 -18.45
CA ILE A 105 -1.46 14.92 -18.05
C ILE A 105 -2.92 15.31 -18.31
N MET A 106 -3.66 15.60 -17.25
CA MET A 106 -4.96 16.23 -17.38
C MET A 106 -4.76 17.69 -17.81
N GLU A 107 -5.13 18.03 -19.05
CA GLU A 107 -5.24 19.45 -19.42
C GLU A 107 -6.42 20.07 -18.67
N ALA A 108 -6.15 21.16 -17.95
CA ALA A 108 -7.11 21.87 -17.09
C ALA A 108 -8.08 22.74 -17.89
#